data_AF-A0A177P040-F1
#
_entry.id   AF-A0A177P040-F1
#
_cell.length_a   1.000
_cell.length_b   1.000
_cell.length_c   1.000
_cell.angle_alpha   90.00
_cell.angle_beta   90.00
_cell.angle_gamma   90.00
#
_symmetry.space_group_name_H-M   'P 1'
#
loop_
_entity.id
_entity.type
_entity.pdbx_description
1 polymer ?
#
loop_
_entity_poly.entity_id
_entity_poly.type
_entity_poly.pdbx_seq_one_letter_code
_entity_poly.pdbx_strand_id
1 'polypeptide(L)'
;MASLLFIEHSFRKRTRSTGFLVDLLAQRFDVSMYYLTPGGALDYEVLDAARNADYVVLLQMDFLASVFVAMGKRTVVIPMYDGSNGMPDLHFVFHRNARFLNFSLALHERVRLLGGQSKLVKYFPPPRPQAELATFDSMSAFLWQRRPDHGITYDLVAKLIGTELDHFHVHNAPDIQIDYAIVKSEESRFSLTETKWFEDSAQYLAVLDRANVFIAPRVGEGIGMAMLEAMARGMLILAHDAPTNNEYISNWINGILFDKSQPPAAIHIRSDAARLGRMAWMTVVEGHEKWVASQHEVLDWIEQTPNSKAIDVDLQAFLRDIWFRYYDSLQSYDLYLRQNLVLGSELSSAPMRELIDIVGRKLPPGSAQLAQATVGDLDDFGALDLTCIDQPALGSGWSYSEGDWRWTIGVTSELRFRLQRTMAGRIDVVFEAMSLPNLGNSVLCIIELNGSKVFVGDLWSHWQSYTFSFDNSLLMQINYMRLTFANAARTESDPRMMAAAFRIFVFTDASTNSQDGTALLISTES
;
A
#
# COMPACT_ATOMS: atom_id res chain seq x y z
N MET A 1 37.98 8.61 6.03
CA MET A 1 36.77 8.03 5.42
C MET A 1 35.70 9.11 5.49
N ALA A 2 34.91 9.35 4.44
CA ALA A 2 33.87 10.38 4.49
C ALA A 2 32.76 9.95 5.46
N SER A 3 32.16 10.91 6.18
CA SER A 3 31.09 10.59 7.13
C SER A 3 29.74 10.44 6.41
N LEU A 4 28.98 9.41 6.77
CA LEU A 4 27.68 9.11 6.18
C LEU A 4 26.64 8.94 7.28
N LEU A 5 25.56 9.71 7.19
CA LEU A 5 24.37 9.55 8.04
C LEU A 5 23.36 8.66 7.32
N PHE A 6 23.08 7.49 7.88
CA PHE A 6 22.08 6.55 7.38
C PHE A 6 20.80 6.65 8.20
N ILE A 7 19.74 7.16 7.58
CA ILE A 7 18.45 7.43 8.21
C ILE A 7 17.44 6.34 7.83
N GLU A 8 16.82 5.73 8.85
CA GLU A 8 15.94 4.57 8.69
C GLU A 8 14.78 4.58 9.72
N HIS A 9 13.73 3.81 9.43
CA HIS A 9 12.65 3.47 10.35
C HIS A 9 13.10 2.74 11.62
N SER A 10 12.66 3.22 12.78
CA SER A 10 12.99 2.63 14.09
C SER A 10 12.55 1.16 14.26
N PHE A 11 11.56 0.70 13.49
CA PHE A 11 11.12 -0.71 13.46
C PHE A 11 12.25 -1.68 13.09
N ARG A 12 13.19 -1.26 12.23
CA ARG A 12 14.28 -2.10 11.74
C ARG A 12 15.43 -2.29 12.72
N LYS A 13 15.42 -1.58 13.87
CA LYS A 13 16.28 -1.90 15.03
C LYS A 13 16.15 -3.37 15.45
N ARG A 14 14.96 -3.96 15.28
CA ARG A 14 14.66 -5.35 15.66
C ARG A 14 14.94 -6.34 14.54
N THR A 15 14.56 -6.02 13.30
CA THR A 15 14.57 -6.98 12.19
C THR A 15 15.92 -7.11 11.50
N ARG A 16 16.78 -6.07 11.54
CA ARG A 16 18.10 -6.03 10.88
C ARG A 16 18.09 -6.41 9.39
N SER A 17 16.93 -6.35 8.73
CA SER A 17 16.75 -6.82 7.35
C SER A 17 17.47 -5.97 6.29
N THR A 18 18.06 -4.86 6.71
CA THR A 18 18.81 -3.90 5.89
C THR A 18 20.28 -3.81 6.31
N GLY A 19 20.72 -4.69 7.22
CA GLY A 19 22.12 -4.73 7.70
C GLY A 19 23.13 -4.87 6.57
N PHE A 20 22.80 -5.63 5.52
CA PHE A 20 23.67 -5.81 4.36
C PHE A 20 24.04 -4.48 3.65
N LEU A 21 23.14 -3.48 3.67
CA LEU A 21 23.43 -2.15 3.09
C LEU A 21 24.39 -1.38 3.98
N VAL A 22 24.20 -1.43 5.29
CA VAL A 22 25.09 -0.77 6.27
C VAL A 22 26.48 -1.40 6.19
N ASP A 23 26.56 -2.73 6.15
CA ASP A 23 27.82 -3.47 6.00
C ASP A 23 28.52 -3.13 4.69
N LEU A 24 27.77 -2.97 3.59
CA LEU A 24 28.32 -2.53 2.31
C LEU A 24 28.88 -1.10 2.40
N LEU A 25 28.10 -0.15 2.95
CA LEU A 25 28.51 1.24 3.08
C LEU A 25 29.73 1.41 3.99
N ALA A 26 29.81 0.66 5.09
CA ALA A 26 30.92 0.69 6.04
C ALA A 26 32.28 0.30 5.42
N GLN A 27 32.30 -0.30 4.22
CA GLN A 27 33.54 -0.56 3.49
C GLN A 27 34.24 0.72 3.01
N ARG A 28 33.50 1.83 2.85
CA ARG A 28 34.02 3.10 2.31
C ARG A 28 33.60 4.36 3.05
N PHE A 29 32.63 4.27 3.94
CA PHE A 29 32.10 5.40 4.70
C PHE A 29 32.18 5.13 6.20
N ASP A 30 32.37 6.20 6.97
CA ASP A 30 32.16 6.17 8.42
C ASP A 30 30.66 6.34 8.67
N VAL A 31 29.95 5.23 8.86
CA VAL A 31 28.48 5.17 8.88
C VAL A 31 27.94 5.40 10.28
N SER A 32 27.13 6.45 10.43
CA SER A 32 26.33 6.72 11.63
C SER A 32 24.86 6.43 11.34
N MET A 33 24.20 5.71 12.25
CA MET A 33 22.79 5.34 12.11
C MET A 33 21.88 6.32 12.84
N TYR A 34 20.83 6.79 12.18
CA TYR A 34 19.79 7.62 12.78
C TYR A 34 18.42 6.97 12.56
N TYR A 35 17.66 6.81 13.65
CA TYR A 35 16.37 6.12 13.59
C TYR A 35 15.22 7.08 13.86
N LEU A 36 14.30 7.18 12.91
CA LEU A 36 13.07 7.95 13.06
C LEU A 36 11.89 7.01 13.27
N THR A 37 10.93 7.41 14.10
CA THR A 37 9.72 6.62 14.37
C THR A 37 8.57 7.14 13.51
N PRO A 38 8.03 6.34 12.58
CA PRO A 38 6.92 6.75 11.70
C PRO A 38 5.70 7.21 12.47
N GLY A 39 5.13 8.35 12.06
CA GLY A 39 3.97 8.95 12.73
C GLY A 39 4.22 9.33 14.19
N GLY A 40 5.45 9.22 14.68
CA GLY A 40 5.85 9.61 16.03
C GLY A 40 6.17 11.10 16.13
N ALA A 41 6.64 11.50 17.31
CA ALA A 41 7.16 12.84 17.53
C ALA A 41 8.34 13.12 16.58
N LEU A 42 8.31 14.28 15.93
CA LEU A 42 9.38 14.73 15.07
C LEU A 42 10.62 15.05 15.92
N ASP A 43 11.74 14.48 15.53
CA ASP A 43 13.03 14.71 16.15
C ASP A 43 13.88 15.65 15.27
N TYR A 44 14.11 16.86 15.78
CA TYR A 44 14.88 17.89 15.06
C TYR A 44 16.39 17.66 15.10
N GLU A 45 16.90 16.82 16.01
CA GLU A 45 18.34 16.53 16.12
C GLU A 45 18.88 15.85 14.85
N VAL A 46 18.01 15.27 14.02
CA VAL A 46 18.36 14.73 12.71
C VAL A 46 18.98 15.79 11.80
N LEU A 47 18.59 17.06 11.94
CA LEU A 47 19.17 18.16 11.17
C LEU A 47 20.62 18.43 11.61
N ASP A 48 20.89 18.39 12.92
CA ASP A 48 22.23 18.59 13.45
C ASP A 48 23.15 17.42 13.13
N ALA A 49 22.64 16.19 13.22
CA ALA A 49 23.35 15.00 12.76
C ALA A 49 23.71 15.12 11.27
N ALA A 50 22.76 15.54 10.42
CA ALA A 50 23.00 15.71 8.99
C ALA A 50 24.00 16.83 8.70
N ARG A 51 23.99 17.94 9.45
CA ARG A 51 24.98 19.02 9.32
C ARG A 51 26.42 18.52 9.49
N ASN A 52 26.64 17.55 10.38
CA ASN A 52 27.95 16.97 10.66
C ASN A 52 28.36 15.82 9.71
N ALA A 53 27.47 15.39 8.80
CA ALA A 53 27.75 14.33 7.83
C ALA A 53 28.10 14.88 6.44
N ASP A 54 28.98 14.21 5.69
CA ASP A 54 29.26 14.52 4.28
C ASP A 54 28.12 14.03 3.36
N TYR A 55 27.57 12.85 3.68
CA TYR A 55 26.48 12.19 2.95
C TYR A 55 25.28 11.92 3.85
N VAL A 56 24.08 11.98 3.27
CA VAL A 56 22.84 11.53 3.90
C VAL A 56 22.22 10.43 3.02
N VAL A 57 22.00 9.25 3.59
CA VAL A 57 21.31 8.13 2.94
C VAL A 57 19.98 7.91 3.62
N LEU A 58 18.89 7.91 2.86
CA LEU A 58 17.53 7.72 3.33
C LEU A 58 17.01 6.36 2.88
N LEU A 59 16.70 5.47 3.82
CA LEU A 59 16.08 4.18 3.51
C LEU A 59 14.60 4.22 3.88
N GLN A 60 13.73 4.12 2.87
CA GLN A 60 12.26 4.15 3.02
C GLN A 60 11.74 5.43 3.73
N MET A 61 12.55 6.49 3.71
CA MET A 61 12.26 7.83 4.26
C MET A 61 12.44 8.88 3.15
N ASP A 62 12.13 8.50 1.92
CA ASP A 62 12.34 9.26 0.69
C ASP A 62 11.69 10.65 0.72
N PHE A 63 10.57 10.81 1.42
CA PHE A 63 9.90 12.11 1.57
C PHE A 63 10.76 13.18 2.26
N LEU A 64 11.81 12.80 3.01
CA LEU A 64 12.73 13.73 3.67
C LEU A 64 13.86 14.20 2.75
N ALA A 65 14.02 13.64 1.54
CA ALA A 65 15.15 13.93 0.68
C ALA A 65 15.28 15.43 0.35
N SER A 66 14.15 16.11 0.15
CA SER A 66 14.11 17.55 -0.14
C SER A 66 14.66 18.39 1.01
N VAL A 67 14.51 17.97 2.26
CA VAL A 67 15.04 18.69 3.43
C VAL A 67 16.57 18.70 3.40
N PHE A 68 17.18 17.55 3.12
CA PHE A 68 18.64 17.43 3.07
C PHE A 68 19.23 18.02 1.78
N VAL A 69 18.49 17.95 0.66
CA VAL A 69 18.82 18.67 -0.58
C VAL A 69 18.81 20.18 -0.33
N ALA A 70 17.79 20.74 0.35
CA ALA A 70 17.72 22.16 0.72
C ALA A 70 18.87 22.56 1.67
N MET A 71 19.33 21.65 2.53
CA MET A 71 20.51 21.84 3.37
C MET A 71 21.83 21.82 2.58
N GLY A 72 21.81 21.42 1.30
CA GLY A 72 22.99 21.31 0.44
C GLY A 72 23.77 20.00 0.61
N LYS A 73 23.16 18.97 1.19
CA LYS A 73 23.81 17.68 1.47
C LYS A 73 23.79 16.75 0.26
N ARG A 74 24.85 15.93 0.12
CA ARG A 74 24.89 14.81 -0.83
C ARG A 74 23.86 13.78 -0.39
N THR A 75 22.71 13.78 -1.04
CA THR A 75 21.55 13.00 -0.59
C THR A 75 21.34 11.79 -1.51
N VAL A 76 21.30 10.60 -0.92
CA VAL A 76 20.95 9.36 -1.59
C VAL A 76 19.67 8.79 -0.99
N VAL A 77 18.78 8.32 -1.84
CA VAL A 77 17.48 7.77 -1.48
C VAL A 77 17.41 6.32 -1.90
N ILE A 78 17.00 5.46 -0.98
CA ILE A 78 16.74 4.04 -1.21
C ILE A 78 15.24 3.82 -0.95
N PRO A 79 14.37 4.09 -1.95
CA PRO A 79 12.95 3.92 -1.78
C PRO A 79 12.59 2.43 -1.77
N MET A 80 11.54 2.07 -1.02
CA MET A 80 10.98 0.71 -1.04
C MET A 80 9.69 0.75 -1.83
N TYR A 81 9.50 -0.15 -2.80
CA TYR A 81 8.32 -0.18 -3.66
C TYR A 81 7.00 -0.19 -2.88
N ASP A 82 6.91 -1.00 -1.82
CA ASP A 82 5.73 -1.11 -0.96
C ASP A 82 5.42 0.16 -0.15
N GLY A 83 6.39 1.07 0.00
CA GLY A 83 6.19 2.39 0.61
C GLY A 83 6.02 3.54 -0.39
N SER A 84 6.69 3.47 -1.55
CA SER A 84 6.82 4.64 -2.45
C SER A 84 6.01 4.52 -3.74
N ASN A 85 5.54 3.34 -4.13
CA ASN A 85 4.83 3.16 -5.40
C ASN A 85 3.55 4.01 -5.51
N GLY A 86 2.86 4.22 -4.39
CA GLY A 86 1.64 5.04 -4.33
C GLY A 86 1.87 6.55 -4.32
N MET A 87 3.11 7.02 -4.19
CA MET A 87 3.39 8.46 -4.08
C MET A 87 3.06 9.22 -5.39
N PRO A 88 2.65 10.49 -5.35
CA PRO A 88 2.39 11.28 -6.56
C PRO A 88 3.68 11.57 -7.34
N ASP A 89 3.61 11.86 -8.64
CA ASP A 89 4.81 12.18 -9.43
C ASP A 89 5.60 13.38 -8.86
N LEU A 90 4.89 14.37 -8.29
CA LEU A 90 5.52 15.50 -7.61
C LEU A 90 6.47 15.08 -6.48
N HIS A 91 6.20 13.97 -5.79
CA HIS A 91 7.09 13.45 -4.75
C HIS A 91 8.49 13.22 -5.33
N PHE A 92 8.59 12.45 -6.42
CA PHE A 92 9.88 12.14 -7.04
C PHE A 92 10.54 13.38 -7.64
N VAL A 93 9.76 14.34 -8.17
CA VAL A 93 10.32 15.59 -8.70
C VAL A 93 10.89 16.47 -7.60
N PHE A 94 10.20 16.64 -6.46
CA PHE A 94 10.71 17.39 -5.31
C PHE A 94 12.05 16.85 -4.79
N HIS A 95 12.33 15.58 -5.06
CA HIS A 95 13.54 14.87 -4.62
C HIS A 95 14.54 14.64 -5.77
N ARG A 96 14.30 15.20 -6.97
CA ARG A 96 15.05 14.95 -8.21
C ARG A 96 16.55 15.23 -8.11
N ASN A 97 16.95 16.16 -7.26
CA ASN A 97 18.36 16.51 -7.02
C ASN A 97 19.07 15.60 -6.00
N ALA A 98 18.37 14.62 -5.43
CA ALA A 98 19.00 13.47 -4.78
C ALA A 98 19.31 12.37 -5.81
N ARG A 99 20.22 11.45 -5.46
CA ARG A 99 20.40 10.20 -6.22
C ARG A 99 19.57 9.09 -5.65
N PHE A 100 18.99 8.26 -6.50
CA PHE A 100 18.20 7.12 -6.10
C PHE A 100 18.96 5.81 -6.33
N LEU A 101 18.95 4.93 -5.34
CA LEU A 101 19.38 3.54 -5.43
C LEU A 101 18.12 2.68 -5.34
N ASN A 102 17.63 2.21 -6.48
CA ASN A 102 16.34 1.53 -6.57
C ASN A 102 16.51 0.01 -6.62
N PHE A 103 15.73 -0.70 -5.81
CA PHE A 103 15.60 -2.15 -5.86
C PHE A 103 14.42 -2.65 -6.70
N SER A 104 13.59 -1.72 -7.19
CA SER A 104 12.51 -2.00 -8.13
C SER A 104 12.75 -1.29 -9.44
N LEU A 105 12.63 -2.03 -10.55
CA LEU A 105 12.63 -1.50 -11.90
C LEU A 105 11.50 -0.49 -12.11
N ALA A 106 10.30 -0.76 -11.56
CA ALA A 106 9.17 0.14 -11.70
C ALA A 106 9.44 1.53 -11.09
N LEU A 107 9.98 1.58 -9.88
CA LEU A 107 10.40 2.85 -9.27
C LEU A 107 11.61 3.47 -9.98
N HIS A 108 12.58 2.64 -10.41
CA HIS A 108 13.74 3.12 -11.16
C HIS A 108 13.32 3.89 -12.41
N GLU A 109 12.46 3.30 -13.23
CA GLU A 109 11.96 3.94 -14.45
C GLU A 109 11.10 5.15 -14.14
N ARG A 110 10.25 5.10 -13.11
CA ARG A 110 9.45 6.26 -12.70
C ARG A 110 10.33 7.46 -12.34
N VAL A 111 11.36 7.25 -11.52
CA VAL A 111 12.33 8.30 -11.16
C VAL A 111 13.05 8.83 -12.41
N ARG A 112 13.52 7.95 -13.30
CA ARG A 112 14.22 8.36 -14.53
C ARG A 112 13.33 9.17 -15.48
N LEU A 113 12.10 8.75 -15.68
CA LEU A 113 11.13 9.43 -16.55
C LEU A 113 10.73 10.80 -16.02
N LEU A 114 10.79 11.00 -14.69
CA LEU A 114 10.63 12.30 -14.03
C LEU A 114 11.96 13.09 -13.94
N GLY A 115 13.00 12.63 -14.65
CA GLY A 115 14.27 13.31 -14.80
C GLY A 115 15.24 13.17 -13.62
N GLY A 116 14.95 12.29 -12.67
CA GLY A 116 15.82 11.98 -11.53
C GLY A 116 16.97 11.05 -11.89
N GLN A 117 18.02 11.10 -11.07
CA GLN A 117 19.16 10.18 -11.19
C GLN A 117 18.87 8.90 -10.41
N SER A 118 18.89 7.75 -11.09
CA SER A 118 18.55 6.48 -10.47
C SER A 118 19.51 5.38 -10.94
N LYS A 119 20.01 4.55 -10.02
CA LYS A 119 20.71 3.29 -10.32
C LYS A 119 19.82 2.14 -9.88
N LEU A 120 19.50 1.25 -10.82
CA LEU A 120 18.80 0.00 -10.52
C LEU A 120 19.81 -1.00 -9.95
N VAL A 121 19.41 -1.67 -8.87
CA VAL A 121 20.18 -2.68 -8.17
C VAL A 121 19.28 -3.85 -7.86
N LYS A 122 19.81 -5.07 -7.93
CA LYS A 122 19.14 -6.27 -7.42
C LYS A 122 19.97 -6.88 -6.33
N TYR A 123 19.34 -7.13 -5.20
CA TYR A 123 19.98 -7.81 -4.07
C TYR A 123 19.68 -9.31 -4.15
N PHE A 124 20.67 -10.13 -3.84
CA PHE A 124 20.51 -11.55 -3.62
C PHE A 124 21.30 -11.96 -2.37
N PRO A 125 20.66 -12.65 -1.40
CA PRO A 125 21.36 -13.15 -0.23
C PRO A 125 22.32 -14.28 -0.62
N PRO A 126 23.27 -14.64 0.25
CA PRO A 126 24.10 -15.82 0.05
C PRO A 126 23.23 -17.09 -0.15
N PRO A 127 23.51 -17.93 -1.16
CA PRO A 127 22.77 -19.16 -1.38
C PRO A 127 23.06 -20.18 -0.27
N ARG A 128 22.07 -21.01 0.10
CA ARG A 128 22.31 -22.16 1.00
C ARG A 128 23.14 -23.24 0.29
N PRO A 129 23.93 -24.03 1.05
CA PRO A 129 24.57 -25.22 0.50
C PRO A 129 23.54 -26.16 -0.13
N GLN A 130 23.91 -26.82 -1.24
CA GLN A 130 23.00 -27.70 -1.97
C GLN A 130 22.45 -28.87 -1.11
N ALA A 131 23.19 -29.31 -0.09
CA ALA A 131 22.76 -30.36 0.83
C ALA A 131 21.67 -29.91 1.81
N GLU A 132 21.45 -28.60 1.97
CA GLU A 132 20.45 -28.00 2.86
C GLU A 132 19.19 -27.53 2.12
N LEU A 133 19.06 -27.82 0.82
CA LEU A 133 17.89 -27.40 0.05
C LEU A 133 16.64 -28.15 0.48
N ALA A 134 15.50 -27.46 0.37
CA ALA A 134 14.19 -28.06 0.61
C ALA A 134 13.98 -29.31 -0.26
N THR A 135 13.50 -30.39 0.36
CA THR A 135 13.03 -31.59 -0.34
C THR A 135 11.51 -31.52 -0.53
N PHE A 136 10.99 -32.25 -1.51
CA PHE A 136 9.57 -32.22 -1.89
C PHE A 136 8.91 -33.59 -1.74
N ASP A 137 9.32 -34.35 -0.72
CA ASP A 137 8.72 -35.64 -0.37
C ASP A 137 7.27 -35.47 0.14
N SER A 138 6.97 -34.31 0.71
CA SER A 138 5.64 -33.78 1.01
C SER A 138 5.53 -32.35 0.49
N MET A 139 4.32 -31.79 0.41
CA MET A 139 4.07 -30.39 0.05
C MET A 139 3.64 -29.60 1.27
N SER A 140 4.54 -28.78 1.81
CA SER A 140 4.36 -28.02 3.04
C SER A 140 4.47 -26.52 2.76
N ALA A 141 3.32 -25.83 2.79
CA ALA A 141 3.26 -24.39 2.53
C ALA A 141 3.44 -23.54 3.77
N PHE A 142 4.12 -22.41 3.60
CA PHE A 142 4.22 -21.33 4.57
C PHE A 142 3.65 -20.04 3.97
N LEU A 143 2.62 -19.49 4.61
CA LEU A 143 2.10 -18.15 4.34
C LEU A 143 2.32 -17.28 5.57
N TRP A 144 3.00 -16.14 5.40
CA TRP A 144 2.88 -15.06 6.38
C TRP A 144 1.72 -14.15 5.98
N GLN A 145 0.62 -14.21 6.72
CA GLN A 145 -0.55 -13.37 6.50
C GLN A 145 -0.31 -11.97 7.07
N ARG A 146 0.57 -11.21 6.39
CA ARG A 146 1.10 -9.93 6.89
C ARG A 146 0.19 -8.74 6.58
N ARG A 147 -0.37 -8.70 5.37
CA ARG A 147 -1.28 -7.65 4.89
C ARG A 147 -2.51 -8.29 4.25
N PRO A 148 -3.37 -8.97 5.04
CA PRO A 148 -4.59 -9.59 4.52
C PRO A 148 -5.53 -8.58 3.86
N ASP A 149 -5.47 -7.30 4.26
CA ASP A 149 -6.15 -6.17 3.64
C ASP A 149 -5.76 -5.96 2.16
N HIS A 150 -4.59 -6.43 1.75
CA HIS A 150 -4.17 -6.42 0.35
C HIS A 150 -4.71 -7.61 -0.47
N GLY A 151 -5.44 -8.53 0.16
CA GLY A 151 -6.09 -9.67 -0.49
C GLY A 151 -5.25 -10.94 -0.60
N ILE A 152 -4.01 -10.96 -0.07
CA ILE A 152 -3.24 -12.21 0.07
C ILE A 152 -3.59 -12.84 1.42
N THR A 153 -4.57 -13.73 1.42
CA THR A 153 -5.13 -14.37 2.61
C THR A 153 -4.97 -15.88 2.55
N TYR A 154 -5.17 -16.54 3.70
CA TYR A 154 -5.32 -17.99 3.77
C TYR A 154 -6.30 -18.53 2.72
N ASP A 155 -7.49 -17.93 2.59
CA ASP A 155 -8.52 -18.40 1.67
C ASP A 155 -8.10 -18.34 0.21
N LEU A 156 -7.40 -17.26 -0.18
CA LEU A 156 -6.85 -17.13 -1.53
C LEU A 156 -5.86 -18.28 -1.79
N VAL A 157 -4.91 -18.47 -0.88
CA VAL A 157 -3.85 -19.48 -1.05
C VAL A 157 -4.42 -20.89 -1.01
N ALA A 158 -5.37 -21.18 -0.13
CA ALA A 158 -6.06 -22.46 -0.05
C ALA A 158 -6.78 -22.80 -1.37
N LYS A 159 -7.40 -21.80 -2.02
CA LYS A 159 -8.01 -21.97 -3.36
C LYS A 159 -6.97 -22.16 -4.47
N LEU A 160 -5.84 -21.46 -4.38
CA LEU A 160 -4.79 -21.52 -5.39
C LEU A 160 -4.02 -22.85 -5.38
N ILE A 161 -3.55 -23.32 -4.23
CA ILE A 161 -2.64 -24.47 -4.15
C ILE A 161 -3.07 -25.54 -3.13
N GLY A 162 -4.16 -25.33 -2.39
CA GLY A 162 -4.55 -26.21 -1.29
C GLY A 162 -4.77 -27.67 -1.69
N THR A 163 -5.18 -27.96 -2.93
CA THR A 163 -5.34 -29.34 -3.43
C THR A 163 -4.01 -30.08 -3.60
N GLU A 164 -2.90 -29.36 -3.68
CA GLU A 164 -1.55 -29.92 -3.82
C GLU A 164 -0.84 -30.05 -2.48
N LEU A 165 -1.38 -29.53 -1.37
CA LEU A 165 -0.69 -29.48 -0.07
C LEU A 165 -0.97 -30.69 0.81
N ASP A 166 0.05 -31.10 1.57
CA ASP A 166 -0.07 -32.04 2.70
C ASP A 166 -0.14 -31.28 4.03
N HIS A 167 0.61 -30.17 4.13
CA HIS A 167 0.65 -29.27 5.28
C HIS A 167 0.54 -27.81 4.83
N PHE A 168 -0.21 -27.01 5.58
CA PHE A 168 -0.27 -25.57 5.43
C PHE A 168 -0.04 -24.90 6.77
N HIS A 169 1.04 -24.14 6.88
CA HIS A 169 1.34 -23.27 8.01
C HIS A 169 0.99 -21.82 7.68
N VAL A 170 0.20 -21.18 8.54
CA VAL A 170 -0.08 -19.74 8.46
C VAL A 170 0.56 -19.03 9.65
N HIS A 171 1.53 -18.16 9.37
CA HIS A 171 2.00 -17.19 10.34
C HIS A 171 1.04 -16.00 10.32
N ASN A 172 0.05 -16.01 11.21
CA ASN A 172 -1.01 -15.01 11.33
C ASN A 172 -0.56 -13.85 12.22
N ALA A 173 0.38 -13.07 11.68
CA ALA A 173 1.00 -11.93 12.33
C ALA A 173 0.85 -10.69 11.42
N PRO A 174 -0.37 -10.13 11.29
CA PRO A 174 -0.59 -8.97 10.44
C PRO A 174 0.10 -7.72 10.98
N ASP A 175 0.53 -6.83 10.08
CA ASP A 175 1.05 -5.50 10.43
C ASP A 175 -0.06 -4.54 10.90
N ILE A 176 -1.34 -4.93 10.75
CA ILE A 176 -2.53 -4.16 11.12
C ILE A 176 -3.20 -4.77 12.36
N GLN A 177 -3.88 -3.94 13.15
CA GLN A 177 -4.60 -4.37 14.36
C GLN A 177 -5.96 -5.00 14.03
N ILE A 178 -5.96 -6.03 13.18
CA ILE A 178 -7.15 -6.82 12.85
C ILE A 178 -6.79 -8.28 12.97
N ASP A 179 -7.50 -9.01 13.83
CA ASP A 179 -7.36 -10.47 13.89
C ASP A 179 -8.14 -11.08 12.72
N TYR A 180 -7.45 -11.78 11.83
CA TYR A 180 -8.06 -12.48 10.71
C TYR A 180 -8.25 -13.95 11.09
N ALA A 181 -9.49 -14.32 11.38
CA ALA A 181 -9.85 -15.68 11.69
C ALA A 181 -9.58 -16.61 10.49
N ILE A 182 -8.88 -17.72 10.75
CA ILE A 182 -8.63 -18.75 9.76
C ILE A 182 -9.65 -19.87 9.97
N VAL A 183 -10.54 -20.07 9.01
CA VAL A 183 -11.53 -21.15 9.05
C VAL A 183 -11.16 -22.18 7.98
N LYS A 184 -10.67 -23.33 8.44
CA LYS A 184 -10.36 -24.44 7.53
C LYS A 184 -11.65 -25.08 7.02
N SER A 185 -11.80 -25.18 5.69
CA SER A 185 -12.89 -25.94 5.08
C SER A 185 -12.75 -27.44 5.38
N GLU A 186 -13.87 -28.13 5.63
CA GLU A 186 -13.91 -29.59 5.80
C GLU A 186 -13.40 -30.34 4.56
N GLU A 187 -13.50 -29.73 3.38
CA GLU A 187 -13.04 -30.30 2.11
C GLU A 187 -11.50 -30.24 1.96
N SER A 188 -10.81 -29.46 2.80
CA SER A 188 -9.37 -29.27 2.72
C SER A 188 -8.61 -30.48 3.27
N ARG A 189 -7.85 -31.13 2.38
CA ARG A 189 -7.11 -32.38 2.69
C ARG A 189 -5.79 -32.18 3.44
N PHE A 190 -5.22 -30.97 3.41
CA PHE A 190 -3.99 -30.65 4.14
C PHE A 190 -4.22 -30.50 5.64
N SER A 191 -3.20 -30.73 6.45
CA SER A 191 -3.21 -30.31 7.86
C SER A 191 -2.89 -28.82 7.99
N LEU A 192 -3.56 -28.12 8.91
CA LEU A 192 -3.38 -26.68 9.13
C LEU A 192 -2.72 -26.43 10.48
N THR A 193 -1.72 -25.56 10.50
CA THR A 193 -1.09 -25.04 11.73
C THR A 193 -0.97 -23.53 11.66
N GLU A 194 -0.96 -22.86 12.81
CA GLU A 194 -0.92 -21.41 12.91
C GLU A 194 0.10 -20.96 13.96
N THR A 195 0.78 -19.84 13.72
CA THR A 195 1.57 -19.11 14.71
C THR A 195 1.24 -17.61 14.69
N LYS A 196 1.47 -16.92 15.81
CA LYS A 196 1.45 -15.45 15.90
C LYS A 196 2.90 -14.92 16.03
N TRP A 197 3.08 -13.61 16.21
CA TRP A 197 4.40 -12.99 16.39
C TRP A 197 5.29 -13.78 17.35
N PHE A 198 6.51 -14.10 16.89
CA PHE A 198 7.52 -14.77 17.70
C PHE A 198 8.30 -13.77 18.54
N GLU A 199 8.81 -14.21 19.69
CA GLU A 199 9.74 -13.43 20.50
C GLU A 199 11.15 -13.43 19.90
N ASP A 200 11.51 -14.51 19.19
CA ASP A 200 12.84 -14.74 18.62
C ASP A 200 12.76 -15.11 17.13
N SER A 201 13.66 -14.55 16.33
CA SER A 201 13.79 -14.87 14.91
C SER A 201 14.16 -16.34 14.67
N ALA A 202 14.85 -17.00 15.61
CA ALA A 202 15.14 -18.43 15.49
C ALA A 202 13.88 -19.29 15.45
N GLN A 203 12.81 -18.89 16.15
CA GLN A 203 11.53 -19.60 16.14
C GLN A 203 10.85 -19.47 14.77
N TYR A 204 10.86 -18.27 14.19
CA TYR A 204 10.38 -18.04 12.83
C TYR A 204 11.12 -18.91 11.82
N LEU A 205 12.46 -18.94 11.90
CA LEU A 205 13.29 -19.75 11.00
C LEU A 205 13.00 -21.24 11.17
N ALA A 206 12.87 -21.74 12.40
CA ALA A 206 12.56 -23.14 12.66
C ALA A 206 11.19 -23.59 12.12
N VAL A 207 10.23 -22.67 12.02
CA VAL A 207 8.94 -22.94 11.37
C VAL A 207 9.08 -22.91 9.85
N LEU A 208 9.79 -21.91 9.31
CA LEU A 208 10.06 -21.81 7.88
C LEU A 208 10.85 -23.02 7.35
N ASP A 209 11.78 -23.56 8.13
CA ASP A 209 12.59 -24.74 7.79
C ASP A 209 11.77 -26.02 7.58
N ARG A 210 10.51 -26.04 8.04
CA ARG A 210 9.58 -27.18 7.85
C ARG A 210 8.73 -27.06 6.60
N ALA A 211 8.84 -25.94 5.89
CA ALA A 211 8.13 -25.68 4.66
C ALA A 211 9.06 -25.86 3.45
N ASN A 212 8.45 -26.13 2.30
CA ASN A 212 9.12 -26.19 1.00
C ASN A 212 8.36 -25.42 -0.08
N VAL A 213 7.17 -24.90 0.26
CA VAL A 213 6.42 -23.93 -0.54
C VAL A 213 6.31 -22.64 0.26
N PHE A 214 6.72 -21.51 -0.32
CA PHE A 214 6.65 -20.20 0.31
C PHE A 214 5.73 -19.28 -0.48
N ILE A 215 4.80 -18.62 0.23
CA ILE A 215 3.90 -17.63 -0.37
C ILE A 215 4.36 -16.24 0.05
N ALA A 216 4.66 -15.40 -0.95
CA ALA A 216 5.03 -14.01 -0.71
C ALA A 216 3.89 -13.27 0.01
N PRO A 217 4.17 -12.58 1.13
CA PRO A 217 3.14 -12.11 2.06
C PRO A 217 2.41 -10.84 1.58
N ARG A 218 2.88 -10.21 0.50
CA ARG A 218 2.31 -8.96 -0.04
C ARG A 218 2.24 -8.97 -1.55
N VAL A 219 1.30 -8.15 -2.03
CA VAL A 219 1.08 -7.82 -3.44
C VAL A 219 2.37 -7.34 -4.08
N GLY A 220 2.98 -6.32 -3.48
CA GLY A 220 4.32 -5.86 -3.83
C GLY A 220 5.20 -5.73 -2.61
N GLU A 221 6.50 -5.79 -2.83
CA GLU A 221 7.54 -5.78 -1.80
C GLU A 221 8.63 -4.78 -2.18
N GLY A 222 9.33 -4.20 -1.20
CA GLY A 222 10.45 -3.30 -1.47
C GLY A 222 11.65 -3.99 -2.10
N ILE A 223 12.09 -5.08 -1.48
CA ILE A 223 13.14 -5.99 -2.00
C ILE A 223 12.59 -7.41 -2.11
N GLY A 224 11.74 -7.82 -1.15
CA GLY A 224 11.26 -9.21 -1.04
C GLY A 224 12.22 -10.10 -0.26
N MET A 225 12.83 -9.60 0.83
CA MET A 225 13.85 -10.34 1.61
C MET A 225 13.43 -11.77 1.99
N ALA A 226 12.25 -11.95 2.57
CA ALA A 226 11.77 -13.28 2.97
C ALA A 226 11.57 -14.22 1.76
N MET A 227 11.13 -13.67 0.62
CA MET A 227 11.02 -14.41 -0.63
C MET A 227 12.41 -14.84 -1.14
N LEU A 228 13.38 -13.93 -1.16
CA LEU A 228 14.75 -14.24 -1.59
C LEU A 228 15.44 -15.25 -0.67
N GLU A 229 15.20 -15.18 0.64
CA GLU A 229 15.67 -16.17 1.61
C GLU A 229 15.03 -17.54 1.36
N ALA A 230 13.73 -17.60 1.03
CA ALA A 230 13.06 -18.83 0.64
C ALA A 230 13.61 -19.39 -0.69
N MET A 231 13.87 -18.53 -1.68
CA MET A 231 14.54 -18.93 -2.93
C MET A 231 15.93 -19.49 -2.64
N ALA A 232 16.69 -18.86 -1.74
CA ALA A 232 18.03 -19.30 -1.33
C ALA A 232 18.04 -20.67 -0.64
N ARG A 233 16.88 -21.14 -0.17
CA ARG A 233 16.66 -22.48 0.42
C ARG A 233 16.13 -23.50 -0.58
N GLY A 234 15.90 -23.11 -1.83
CA GLY A 234 15.33 -23.97 -2.86
C GLY A 234 13.85 -24.29 -2.68
N MET A 235 13.09 -23.41 -2.01
CA MET A 235 11.64 -23.55 -1.87
C MET A 235 10.93 -23.19 -3.19
N LEU A 236 9.76 -23.80 -3.43
CA LEU A 236 8.83 -23.35 -4.47
C LEU A 236 8.22 -22.02 -4.02
N ILE A 237 8.32 -20.98 -4.85
CA ILE A 237 7.78 -19.66 -4.54
C ILE A 237 6.47 -19.42 -5.28
N LEU A 238 5.44 -18.97 -4.56
CA LEU A 238 4.23 -18.38 -5.13
C LEU A 238 4.18 -16.91 -4.72
N ALA A 239 4.00 -16.01 -5.68
CA ALA A 239 3.92 -14.58 -5.42
C ALA A 239 2.91 -13.90 -6.34
N HIS A 240 2.42 -12.74 -5.92
CA HIS A 240 1.59 -11.92 -6.80
C HIS A 240 2.44 -11.31 -7.92
N ASP A 241 1.88 -11.24 -9.14
CA ASP A 241 2.52 -10.62 -10.32
C ASP A 241 2.57 -9.09 -10.20
N ALA A 242 3.42 -8.61 -9.30
CA ALA A 242 3.74 -7.20 -9.16
C ALA A 242 5.17 -7.01 -8.63
N PRO A 243 5.73 -5.79 -8.73
CA PRO A 243 7.06 -5.50 -8.21
C PRO A 243 7.16 -5.65 -6.68
N THR A 244 8.29 -6.12 -6.14
CA THR A 244 9.47 -6.63 -6.85
C THR A 244 9.40 -8.12 -7.17
N ASN A 245 8.31 -8.82 -6.83
CA ASN A 245 8.19 -10.27 -7.00
C ASN A 245 8.47 -10.72 -8.44
N ASN A 246 7.79 -10.09 -9.41
CA ASN A 246 7.94 -10.41 -10.84
C ASN A 246 9.26 -9.93 -11.46
N GLU A 247 10.09 -9.22 -10.71
CA GLU A 247 11.43 -8.84 -11.12
C GLU A 247 12.48 -9.91 -10.76
N TYR A 248 12.15 -10.78 -9.79
CA TYR A 248 12.98 -11.93 -9.38
C TYR A 248 12.44 -13.26 -9.91
N ILE A 249 11.11 -13.35 -10.11
CA ILE A 249 10.44 -14.56 -10.57
C ILE A 249 10.11 -14.45 -12.06
N SER A 250 10.61 -15.40 -12.84
CA SER A 250 10.09 -15.72 -14.15
C SER A 250 9.07 -16.84 -14.01
N ASN A 251 7.81 -16.53 -14.35
CA ASN A 251 6.68 -17.43 -14.10
C ASN A 251 6.91 -18.84 -14.68
N TRP A 252 6.61 -19.88 -13.89
CA TRP A 252 6.81 -21.31 -14.20
C TRP A 252 8.25 -21.76 -14.45
N ILE A 253 9.24 -20.88 -14.24
CA ILE A 253 10.66 -21.20 -14.38
C ILE A 253 11.30 -21.37 -13.01
N ASN A 254 11.26 -20.32 -12.18
CA ASN A 254 11.90 -20.27 -10.86
C ASN A 254 10.92 -19.89 -9.73
N GLY A 255 9.62 -19.95 -10.03
CA GLY A 255 8.51 -19.62 -9.14
C GLY A 255 7.21 -19.48 -9.94
N ILE A 256 6.10 -19.21 -9.26
CA ILE A 256 4.78 -19.02 -9.86
C ILE A 256 4.27 -17.63 -9.51
N LEU A 257 3.87 -16.90 -10.55
CA LEU A 257 3.21 -15.60 -10.43
C LEU A 257 1.70 -15.78 -10.61
N PHE A 258 0.92 -15.30 -9.64
CA PHE A 258 -0.54 -15.28 -9.69
C PHE A 258 -1.08 -13.84 -9.67
N ASP A 259 -2.27 -13.64 -10.21
CA ASP A 259 -2.96 -12.36 -10.17
C ASP A 259 -4.16 -12.42 -9.22
N LYS A 260 -4.08 -11.70 -8.09
CA LYS A 260 -5.16 -11.68 -7.09
C LYS A 260 -6.42 -10.97 -7.60
N SER A 261 -6.33 -10.18 -8.68
CA SER A 261 -7.47 -9.49 -9.27
C SER A 261 -8.31 -10.41 -10.16
N GLN A 262 -7.80 -11.60 -10.47
CA GLN A 262 -8.50 -12.64 -11.21
C GLN A 262 -9.09 -13.69 -10.25
N PRO A 263 -10.19 -14.36 -10.63
CA PRO A 263 -10.68 -15.51 -9.88
C PRO A 263 -9.55 -16.53 -9.67
N PRO A 264 -9.33 -17.03 -8.45
CA PRO A 264 -8.24 -17.96 -8.19
C PRO A 264 -8.46 -19.25 -8.98
N ALA A 265 -7.47 -19.61 -9.80
CA ALA A 265 -7.42 -20.88 -10.50
C ALA A 265 -6.53 -21.86 -9.73
N ALA A 266 -6.97 -23.12 -9.62
CA ALA A 266 -6.17 -24.15 -8.98
C ALA A 266 -4.87 -24.39 -9.75
N ILE A 267 -3.77 -24.40 -9.00
CA ILE A 267 -2.41 -24.63 -9.47
C ILE A 267 -2.09 -26.10 -9.22
N HIS A 268 -1.81 -26.84 -10.29
CA HIS A 268 -1.34 -28.22 -10.22
C HIS A 268 0.17 -28.25 -10.47
N ILE A 269 0.96 -28.52 -9.44
CA ILE A 269 2.42 -28.30 -9.49
C ILE A 269 3.24 -29.40 -8.80
N ARG A 270 2.64 -30.36 -8.09
CA ARG A 270 3.40 -31.33 -7.29
C ARG A 270 4.50 -32.05 -8.08
N SER A 271 4.29 -32.38 -9.36
CA SER A 271 5.29 -33.02 -10.22
C SER A 271 6.51 -32.15 -10.53
N ASP A 272 6.36 -30.83 -10.51
CA ASP A 272 7.36 -29.85 -10.94
C ASP A 272 7.94 -29.04 -9.78
N ALA A 273 7.36 -29.14 -8.56
CA ALA A 273 7.72 -28.33 -7.41
C ALA A 273 9.22 -28.38 -7.08
N ALA A 274 9.82 -29.58 -7.08
CA ALA A 274 11.26 -29.76 -6.85
C ALA A 274 12.14 -29.10 -7.91
N ARG A 275 11.70 -29.12 -9.18
CA ARG A 275 12.39 -28.46 -10.28
C ARG A 275 12.33 -26.95 -10.12
N LEU A 276 11.15 -26.37 -9.86
CA LEU A 276 10.98 -24.93 -9.66
C LEU A 276 11.76 -24.43 -8.45
N GLY A 277 11.73 -25.16 -7.32
CA GLY A 277 12.51 -24.83 -6.13
C GLY A 277 14.02 -24.82 -6.41
N ARG A 278 14.54 -25.80 -7.16
CA ARG A 278 15.94 -25.81 -7.60
C ARG A 278 16.27 -24.61 -8.51
N MET A 279 15.38 -24.25 -9.43
CA MET A 279 15.57 -23.10 -10.30
C MET A 279 15.54 -21.77 -9.53
N ALA A 280 14.71 -21.67 -8.48
CA ALA A 280 14.71 -20.54 -7.55
C ALA A 280 16.08 -20.39 -6.87
N TRP A 281 16.63 -21.49 -6.36
CA TRP A 281 17.97 -21.49 -5.77
C TRP A 281 19.07 -21.13 -6.77
N MET A 282 19.05 -21.68 -7.98
CA MET A 282 20.03 -21.32 -9.02
C MET A 282 19.96 -19.83 -9.37
N THR A 283 18.76 -19.26 -9.40
CA THR A 283 18.57 -17.80 -9.59
C THR A 283 19.30 -17.02 -8.50
N VAL A 284 19.23 -17.47 -7.24
CA VAL A 284 19.95 -16.85 -6.13
C VAL A 284 21.45 -17.02 -6.25
N VAL A 285 21.95 -18.20 -6.64
CA VAL A 285 23.40 -18.43 -6.84
C VAL A 285 23.96 -17.42 -7.85
N GLU A 286 23.41 -17.39 -9.06
CA GLU A 286 23.86 -16.47 -10.11
C GLU A 286 23.63 -15.00 -9.73
N GLY A 287 22.50 -14.71 -9.09
CA GLY A 287 22.15 -13.37 -8.64
C GLY A 287 23.08 -12.86 -7.55
N HIS A 288 23.51 -13.71 -6.62
CA HIS A 288 24.41 -13.37 -5.53
C HIS A 288 25.81 -13.06 -6.05
N GLU A 289 26.32 -13.86 -6.99
CA GLU A 289 27.60 -13.58 -7.67
C GLU A 289 27.57 -12.20 -8.35
N LYS A 290 26.50 -11.89 -9.09
CA LYS A 290 26.30 -10.57 -9.72
C LYS A 290 26.20 -9.45 -8.69
N TRP A 291 25.46 -9.65 -7.61
CA TRP A 291 25.34 -8.68 -6.52
C TRP A 291 26.71 -8.34 -5.95
N VAL A 292 27.48 -9.35 -5.54
CA VAL A 292 28.83 -9.18 -4.98
C VAL A 292 29.75 -8.44 -5.96
N ALA A 293 29.75 -8.84 -7.24
CA ALA A 293 30.56 -8.17 -8.26
C ALA A 293 30.17 -6.69 -8.47
N SER A 294 28.89 -6.35 -8.28
CA SER A 294 28.36 -4.99 -8.48
C SER A 294 28.56 -4.04 -7.28
N GLN A 295 28.96 -4.54 -6.12
CA GLN A 295 29.05 -3.76 -4.88
C GLN A 295 29.95 -2.53 -5.02
N HIS A 296 31.07 -2.67 -5.73
CA HIS A 296 31.99 -1.56 -5.98
C HIS A 296 31.30 -0.42 -6.76
N GLU A 297 30.51 -0.76 -7.79
CA GLU A 297 29.79 0.25 -8.57
C GLU A 297 28.67 0.93 -7.78
N VAL A 298 28.04 0.21 -6.83
CA VAL A 298 27.05 0.80 -5.92
C VAL A 298 27.72 1.84 -5.03
N LEU A 299 28.89 1.51 -4.48
CA LEU A 299 29.67 2.43 -3.65
C LEU A 299 30.18 3.63 -4.45
N ASP A 300 30.71 3.41 -5.66
CA ASP A 300 31.12 4.48 -6.57
C ASP A 300 29.96 5.42 -6.89
N TRP A 301 28.78 4.86 -7.15
CA TRP A 301 27.57 5.63 -7.45
C TRP A 301 27.17 6.55 -6.28
N ILE A 302 27.28 6.05 -5.04
CA ILE A 302 26.99 6.82 -3.82
C ILE A 302 28.07 7.89 -3.61
N GLU A 303 29.35 7.52 -3.72
CA GLU A 303 30.49 8.42 -3.52
C GLU A 303 30.47 9.60 -4.50
N GLN A 304 30.06 9.35 -5.75
CA GLN A 304 29.93 10.36 -6.81
C GLN A 304 28.66 11.22 -6.70
N THR A 305 27.84 11.07 -5.64
CA THR A 305 26.65 11.91 -5.43
C THR A 305 27.08 13.37 -5.32
N PRO A 306 26.54 14.26 -6.19
CA PRO A 306 26.93 15.66 -6.19
C PRO A 306 26.42 16.37 -4.93
N ASN A 307 27.08 17.47 -4.56
CA ASN A 307 26.52 18.40 -3.59
C ASN A 307 25.25 19.01 -4.17
N SER A 308 24.19 19.10 -3.36
CA SER A 308 23.01 19.86 -3.71
C SER A 308 23.25 21.36 -3.50
N LYS A 309 22.57 22.20 -4.26
CA LYS A 309 22.56 23.65 -4.02
C LYS A 309 21.70 23.93 -2.80
N ALA A 310 22.29 24.47 -1.74
CA ALA A 310 21.54 24.88 -0.57
C ALA A 310 20.50 25.97 -0.93
N ILE A 311 19.34 25.90 -0.30
CA ILE A 311 18.22 26.82 -0.50
C ILE A 311 17.99 27.57 0.80
N ASP A 312 17.69 28.86 0.69
CA ASP A 312 17.38 29.71 1.84
C ASP A 312 15.94 29.46 2.33
N VAL A 313 15.80 28.48 3.22
CA VAL A 313 14.55 28.12 3.87
C VAL A 313 14.78 27.84 5.35
N ASP A 314 13.75 28.07 6.17
CA ASP A 314 13.73 27.56 7.53
C ASP A 314 13.61 26.03 7.49
N LEU A 315 14.76 25.35 7.64
CA LEU A 315 14.84 23.89 7.60
C LEU A 315 14.04 23.20 8.71
N GLN A 316 13.88 23.82 9.88
CA GLN A 316 13.06 23.24 10.95
C GLN A 316 11.59 23.32 10.61
N ALA A 317 11.11 24.48 10.16
CA ALA A 317 9.73 24.63 9.70
C ALA A 317 9.44 23.72 8.50
N PHE A 318 10.37 23.62 7.54
CA PHE A 318 10.21 22.76 6.38
C PHE A 318 10.14 21.27 6.77
N LEU A 319 11.08 20.80 7.60
CA LEU A 319 11.06 19.43 8.12
C LEU A 319 9.75 19.14 8.87
N ARG A 320 9.29 20.07 9.71
CA ARG A 320 8.04 19.96 10.44
C ARG A 320 6.85 19.78 9.51
N ASP A 321 6.71 20.68 8.55
CA ASP A 321 5.55 20.71 7.68
C ASP A 321 5.52 19.47 6.78
N ILE A 322 6.64 19.08 6.17
CA ILE A 322 6.68 17.89 5.32
C ILE A 322 6.44 16.59 6.12
N TRP A 323 6.96 16.50 7.35
CA TRP A 323 6.75 15.36 8.24
C TRP A 323 5.27 15.17 8.58
N PHE A 324 4.62 16.22 9.08
CA PHE A 324 3.22 16.13 9.47
C PHE A 324 2.31 15.89 8.27
N ARG A 325 2.57 16.52 7.12
CA ARG A 325 1.76 16.31 5.90
C ARG A 325 1.89 14.90 5.36
N TYR A 326 3.11 14.33 5.38
CA TYR A 326 3.36 12.95 4.92
C TYR A 326 2.63 11.92 5.79
N TYR A 327 2.65 12.08 7.11
CA TYR A 327 2.00 11.13 8.03
C TYR A 327 0.50 11.40 8.29
N ASP A 328 -0.01 12.57 7.92
CA ASP A 328 -1.43 12.92 8.04
C ASP A 328 -2.28 12.17 7.01
N SER A 329 -1.94 12.29 5.72
CA SER A 329 -2.52 11.48 4.63
C SER A 329 -1.79 11.71 3.31
N LEU A 330 -1.96 10.79 2.36
CA LEU A 330 -1.45 10.97 0.98
C LEU A 330 -2.00 12.24 0.33
N GLN A 331 -3.26 12.59 0.58
CA GLN A 331 -3.90 13.79 0.06
C GLN A 331 -3.31 15.06 0.68
N SER A 332 -3.08 15.07 2.00
CA SER A 332 -2.45 16.20 2.70
C SER A 332 -1.02 16.44 2.20
N TYR A 333 -0.28 15.35 1.98
CA TYR A 333 1.04 15.39 1.38
C TYR A 333 1.03 15.89 -0.08
N ASP A 334 0.16 15.35 -0.94
CA ASP A 334 0.04 15.80 -2.34
C ASP A 334 -0.37 17.27 -2.42
N LEU A 335 -1.34 17.69 -1.60
CA LEU A 335 -1.76 19.09 -1.50
C LEU A 335 -0.60 19.99 -1.06
N TYR A 336 0.18 19.56 -0.07
CA TYR A 336 1.38 20.27 0.35
C TYR A 336 2.36 20.45 -0.82
N LEU A 337 2.66 19.39 -1.58
CA LEU A 337 3.53 19.48 -2.75
C LEU A 337 2.98 20.45 -3.81
N ARG A 338 1.66 20.40 -4.08
CA ARG A 338 0.97 21.28 -5.04
C ARG A 338 0.94 22.74 -4.61
N GLN A 339 0.87 23.02 -3.31
CA GLN A 339 0.88 24.40 -2.79
C GLN A 339 2.29 24.99 -2.79
N ASN A 340 3.32 24.14 -2.85
CA ASN A 340 4.73 24.54 -2.73
C ASN A 340 5.51 24.38 -4.05
N LEU A 341 4.89 24.58 -5.22
CA LEU A 341 5.58 24.40 -6.52
C LEU A 341 6.79 25.32 -6.72
N VAL A 342 6.79 26.51 -6.12
CA VAL A 342 7.95 27.42 -6.17
C VAL A 342 9.14 26.77 -5.48
N LEU A 343 8.95 26.30 -4.24
CA LEU A 343 9.97 25.54 -3.51
C LEU A 343 10.35 24.26 -4.26
N GLY A 344 9.37 23.54 -4.82
CA GLY A 344 9.61 22.36 -5.65
C GLY A 344 10.49 22.66 -6.86
N SER A 345 10.31 23.81 -7.52
CA SER A 345 11.12 24.24 -8.67
C SER A 345 12.56 24.52 -8.25
N GLU A 346 12.77 25.16 -7.10
CA GLU A 346 14.12 25.42 -6.57
C GLU A 346 14.82 24.11 -6.15
N LEU A 347 14.11 23.24 -5.41
CA LEU A 347 14.60 21.94 -4.93
C LEU A 347 15.01 21.01 -6.06
N SER A 348 14.21 20.95 -7.12
CA SER A 348 14.38 20.02 -8.23
C SER A 348 15.17 20.59 -9.39
N SER A 349 15.36 21.91 -9.41
CA SER A 349 15.82 22.66 -10.59
C SER A 349 14.95 22.46 -11.83
N ALA A 350 13.74 21.90 -11.69
CA ALA A 350 12.78 21.76 -12.77
C ALA A 350 12.09 23.11 -13.03
N PRO A 351 11.87 23.50 -14.29
CA PRO A 351 11.15 24.72 -14.60
C PRO A 351 9.71 24.63 -14.10
N MET A 352 9.16 25.74 -13.60
CA MET A 352 7.79 25.82 -13.08
C MET A 352 6.74 25.21 -14.02
N ARG A 353 6.91 25.38 -15.34
CA ARG A 353 6.01 24.80 -16.36
C ARG A 353 5.96 23.26 -16.29
N GLU A 354 7.09 22.59 -16.07
CA GLU A 354 7.14 21.14 -15.93
C GLU A 354 6.33 20.67 -14.72
N LEU A 355 6.43 21.39 -13.59
CA LEU A 355 5.67 21.10 -12.39
C LEU A 355 4.16 21.30 -12.59
N ILE A 356 3.76 22.38 -13.27
CA ILE A 356 2.36 22.64 -13.62
C ILE A 356 1.82 21.53 -14.54
N ASP A 357 2.60 21.11 -15.53
CA ASP A 357 2.21 20.03 -16.43
C ASP A 357 2.01 18.71 -15.66
N ILE A 358 2.88 18.41 -14.69
CA ILE A 358 2.73 17.22 -13.82
C ILE A 358 1.49 17.30 -12.95
N VAL A 359 1.21 18.47 -12.37
CA VAL A 359 -0.02 18.74 -11.60
C VAL A 359 -1.27 18.50 -12.44
N GLY A 360 -1.23 18.87 -13.73
CA GLY A 360 -2.31 18.71 -14.70
C GLY A 360 -2.45 17.29 -15.27
N ARG A 361 -1.47 16.40 -15.08
CA ARG A 361 -1.59 14.99 -15.48
C ARG A 361 -2.60 14.30 -14.56
N LYS A 362 -3.55 13.57 -15.15
CA LYS A 362 -4.34 12.60 -14.39
C LYS A 362 -3.37 11.56 -13.83
N LEU A 363 -3.44 11.31 -12.52
CA LEU A 363 -2.69 10.24 -11.89
C LEU A 363 -2.92 8.92 -12.65
N PRO A 364 -1.89 8.06 -12.81
CA PRO A 364 -2.08 6.75 -13.41
C PRO A 364 -3.17 5.98 -12.64
N PRO A 365 -4.08 5.27 -13.32
CA PRO A 365 -5.00 4.36 -12.65
C PRO A 365 -4.18 3.27 -11.94
N GLY A 366 -4.03 3.40 -10.62
CA GLY A 366 -3.19 2.52 -9.79
C GLY A 366 -2.61 3.19 -8.54
N SER A 367 -2.46 4.52 -8.52
CA SER A 367 -1.99 5.25 -7.33
C SER A 367 -3.09 5.57 -6.31
N ALA A 368 -4.33 5.14 -6.56
CA ALA A 368 -5.49 5.42 -5.71
C ALA A 368 -5.64 4.49 -4.49
N GLN A 369 -4.72 3.53 -4.27
CA GLN A 369 -4.92 2.49 -3.24
C GLN A 369 -4.39 2.81 -1.83
N LEU A 370 -3.90 4.02 -1.55
CA LEU A 370 -3.38 4.39 -0.21
C LEU A 370 -3.86 5.75 0.32
N ALA A 371 -4.94 6.29 -0.23
CA ALA A 371 -5.59 7.49 0.31
C ALA A 371 -6.39 7.12 1.57
N GLN A 372 -5.77 7.29 2.73
CA GLN A 372 -6.44 7.28 4.03
C GLN A 372 -7.65 8.22 3.99
N ALA A 373 -8.85 7.65 3.99
CA ALA A 373 -10.05 8.43 4.20
C ALA A 373 -10.00 8.99 5.63
N THR A 374 -10.14 10.31 5.76
CA THR A 374 -10.42 10.97 7.04
C THR A 374 -11.79 10.50 7.54
N VAL A 375 -12.07 10.67 8.83
CA VAL A 375 -13.34 10.24 9.42
C VAL A 375 -14.25 11.46 9.51
N GLY A 376 -15.28 11.53 8.66
CA GLY A 376 -16.27 12.60 8.72
C GLY A 376 -17.24 12.41 9.87
N ASP A 377 -17.73 13.49 10.46
CA ASP A 377 -18.81 13.42 11.43
C ASP A 377 -20.15 13.56 10.70
N LEU A 378 -21.14 12.70 11.04
CA LEU A 378 -22.52 12.96 10.65
C LEU A 378 -22.99 14.22 11.35
N ASP A 379 -23.87 14.98 10.70
CA ASP A 379 -24.46 16.14 11.34
C ASP A 379 -25.41 15.75 12.50
N ASP A 380 -25.95 16.75 13.20
CA ASP A 380 -26.86 16.55 14.34
C ASP A 380 -28.14 15.78 13.97
N PHE A 381 -28.49 15.76 12.68
CA PHE A 381 -29.65 15.04 12.14
C PHE A 381 -29.30 13.60 11.73
N GLY A 382 -28.04 13.19 11.85
CA GLY A 382 -27.56 11.90 11.38
C GLY A 382 -27.42 11.86 9.86
N ALA A 383 -27.32 13.00 9.19
CA ALA A 383 -27.10 13.07 7.76
C ALA A 383 -25.61 13.10 7.41
N LEU A 384 -25.30 12.39 6.34
CA LEU A 384 -24.03 12.40 5.64
C LEU A 384 -24.27 12.93 4.23
N ASP A 385 -24.08 14.23 4.07
CA ASP A 385 -24.25 14.95 2.80
C ASP A 385 -23.00 14.77 1.92
N LEU A 386 -23.14 14.04 0.82
CA LEU A 386 -22.04 13.79 -0.12
C LEU A 386 -21.87 14.95 -1.12
N THR A 387 -22.80 15.91 -1.17
CA THR A 387 -22.72 17.07 -2.07
C THR A 387 -21.69 18.09 -1.59
N CYS A 388 -21.38 18.10 -0.29
CA CYS A 388 -20.36 18.95 0.31
C CYS A 388 -18.98 18.74 -0.34
N ILE A 389 -18.33 19.82 -0.77
CA ILE A 389 -17.05 19.80 -1.50
C ILE A 389 -15.93 19.12 -0.68
N ASP A 390 -15.92 19.36 0.63
CA ASP A 390 -14.89 18.86 1.56
C ASP A 390 -15.44 17.79 2.51
N GLN A 391 -16.30 16.89 2.04
CA GLN A 391 -16.88 15.84 2.88
C GLN A 391 -15.78 14.88 3.38
N PRO A 392 -15.36 14.93 4.66
CA PRO A 392 -14.23 14.14 5.14
C PRO A 392 -14.55 12.65 5.20
N ALA A 393 -15.84 12.29 5.19
CA ALA A 393 -16.23 10.89 5.22
C ALA A 393 -15.92 10.13 3.92
N LEU A 394 -15.53 10.80 2.84
CA LEU A 394 -15.27 10.15 1.57
C LEU A 394 -13.94 9.39 1.59
N GLY A 395 -14.00 8.08 1.35
CA GLY A 395 -12.84 7.25 1.06
C GLY A 395 -12.57 7.10 -0.43
N SER A 396 -12.01 5.96 -0.83
CA SER A 396 -11.73 5.70 -2.24
C SER A 396 -13.03 5.52 -3.05
N GLY A 397 -12.94 5.72 -4.37
CA GLY A 397 -14.04 5.39 -5.29
C GLY A 397 -15.12 6.47 -5.41
N TRP A 398 -14.82 7.72 -5.09
CA TRP A 398 -15.74 8.85 -5.28
C TRP A 398 -15.17 9.89 -6.24
N SER A 399 -16.05 10.55 -7.01
CA SER A 399 -15.70 11.74 -7.78
C SER A 399 -15.65 12.99 -6.90
N TYR A 400 -15.24 14.10 -7.51
CA TYR A 400 -15.54 15.43 -6.99
C TYR A 400 -17.06 15.66 -6.94
N SER A 401 -17.49 16.63 -6.12
CA SER A 401 -18.88 17.10 -6.12
C SER A 401 -19.24 17.70 -7.48
N GLU A 402 -20.39 17.31 -8.02
CA GLU A 402 -20.91 17.73 -9.33
C GLU A 402 -22.28 18.39 -9.16
N GLY A 403 -22.31 19.46 -8.35
CA GLY A 403 -23.56 20.12 -7.96
C GLY A 403 -24.14 19.45 -6.72
N ASP A 404 -25.31 18.86 -6.84
CA ASP A 404 -26.05 18.20 -5.77
C ASP A 404 -25.86 16.67 -5.77
N TRP A 405 -24.79 16.15 -6.38
CA TRP A 405 -24.46 14.72 -6.33
C TRP A 405 -22.95 14.44 -6.45
N ARG A 406 -22.57 13.19 -6.18
CA ARG A 406 -21.26 12.60 -6.49
C ARG A 406 -21.40 11.26 -7.17
N TRP A 407 -20.55 11.00 -8.16
CA TRP A 407 -20.42 9.70 -8.80
C TRP A 407 -19.51 8.77 -8.01
N THR A 408 -19.88 7.50 -8.00
CA THR A 408 -18.96 6.42 -7.66
C THR A 408 -18.03 6.15 -8.84
N ILE A 409 -16.73 6.05 -8.58
CA ILE A 409 -15.72 5.73 -9.60
C ILE A 409 -15.26 4.28 -9.40
N GLY A 410 -15.52 3.45 -10.40
CA GLY A 410 -15.27 2.01 -10.40
C GLY A 410 -16.47 1.22 -9.89
N VAL A 411 -16.20 -0.03 -9.49
CA VAL A 411 -17.21 -0.96 -8.97
C VAL A 411 -17.32 -0.94 -7.44
N THR A 412 -16.51 -0.12 -6.75
CA THR A 412 -16.50 -0.01 -5.29
C THR A 412 -16.26 1.41 -4.82
N SER A 413 -16.95 1.84 -3.76
CA SER A 413 -16.77 3.14 -3.11
C SER A 413 -16.80 2.99 -1.58
N GLU A 414 -16.09 3.85 -0.87
CA GLU A 414 -15.91 3.75 0.58
C GLU A 414 -16.31 5.04 1.31
N LEU A 415 -16.96 4.91 2.47
CA LEU A 415 -17.26 6.00 3.39
C LEU A 415 -16.72 5.66 4.79
N ARG A 416 -16.19 6.65 5.51
CA ARG A 416 -15.74 6.54 6.90
C ARG A 416 -16.32 7.63 7.75
N PHE A 417 -17.14 7.28 8.74
CA PHE A 417 -17.84 8.30 9.51
C PHE A 417 -18.01 7.99 11.01
N ARG A 418 -18.19 9.06 11.79
CA ARG A 418 -18.52 9.08 13.21
C ARG A 418 -19.94 9.57 13.39
N LEU A 419 -20.66 8.97 14.33
CA LEU A 419 -21.95 9.47 14.78
C LEU A 419 -21.71 10.48 15.91
N GLN A 420 -22.26 11.69 15.81
CA GLN A 420 -22.15 12.68 16.89
C GLN A 420 -23.07 12.37 18.08
N ARG A 421 -24.11 11.56 17.85
CA ARG A 421 -25.04 11.09 18.89
C ARG A 421 -25.06 9.58 18.95
N THR A 422 -25.34 9.03 20.14
CA THR A 422 -25.61 7.60 20.29
C THR A 422 -26.99 7.30 19.72
N MET A 423 -27.06 6.35 18.78
CA MET A 423 -28.33 5.87 18.24
C MET A 423 -28.71 4.54 18.88
N ALA A 424 -30.00 4.35 19.19
CA ALA A 424 -30.48 3.21 19.95
C ALA A 424 -31.43 2.29 19.16
N GLY A 425 -31.25 0.98 19.30
CA GLY A 425 -32.15 -0.03 18.72
C GLY A 425 -32.01 -0.17 17.21
N ARG A 426 -33.13 -0.22 16.50
CA ARG A 426 -33.14 -0.31 15.03
C ARG A 426 -32.82 1.04 14.39
N ILE A 427 -31.85 1.02 13.49
CA ILE A 427 -31.41 2.17 12.67
C ILE A 427 -31.97 1.97 11.27
N ASP A 428 -32.66 2.99 10.77
CA ASP A 428 -33.11 3.08 9.39
C ASP A 428 -32.20 4.07 8.65
N VAL A 429 -31.79 3.69 7.45
CA VAL A 429 -30.96 4.54 6.58
C VAL A 429 -31.70 4.78 5.28
N VAL A 430 -31.92 6.05 4.99
CA VAL A 430 -32.49 6.52 3.73
C VAL A 430 -31.37 7.14 2.90
N PHE A 431 -31.30 6.81 1.61
CA PHE A 431 -30.35 7.44 0.70
C PHE A 431 -30.97 7.70 -0.66
N GLU A 432 -30.48 8.74 -1.34
CA GLU A 432 -30.85 9.06 -2.71
C GLU A 432 -29.76 8.65 -3.68
N ALA A 433 -30.14 7.88 -4.71
CA ALA A 433 -29.21 7.43 -5.72
C ALA A 433 -29.86 7.30 -7.11
N MET A 434 -29.02 7.31 -8.15
CA MET A 434 -29.37 6.86 -9.49
C MET A 434 -28.20 6.10 -10.12
N SER A 435 -28.48 5.12 -10.99
CA SER A 435 -27.45 4.43 -11.77
C SER A 435 -27.05 5.20 -13.01
N LEU A 436 -25.87 4.89 -13.54
CA LEU A 436 -25.46 5.36 -14.86
C LEU A 436 -26.40 4.74 -15.93
N PRO A 437 -27.11 5.56 -16.74
CA PRO A 437 -28.08 5.05 -17.71
C PRO A 437 -27.50 4.05 -18.73
N ASN A 438 -26.20 4.16 -19.01
CA ASN A 438 -25.49 3.31 -19.98
C ASN A 438 -25.23 1.88 -19.48
N LEU A 439 -25.54 1.58 -18.22
CA LEU A 439 -25.41 0.22 -17.65
C LEU A 439 -26.67 -0.63 -17.80
N GLY A 440 -27.71 -0.09 -18.45
CA GLY A 440 -29.05 -0.65 -18.48
C GLY A 440 -30.02 0.15 -17.61
N ASN A 441 -31.25 -0.35 -17.45
CA ASN A 441 -32.28 0.34 -16.65
C ASN A 441 -31.92 0.38 -15.15
N SER A 442 -31.02 -0.49 -14.69
CA SER A 442 -30.55 -0.53 -13.30
C SER A 442 -29.15 -1.14 -13.14
N VAL A 443 -28.54 -0.92 -11.98
CA VAL A 443 -27.30 -1.59 -11.53
C VAL A 443 -27.49 -2.18 -10.13
N LEU A 444 -27.12 -3.45 -9.94
CA LEU A 444 -27.15 -4.08 -8.62
C LEU A 444 -26.11 -3.41 -7.70
N CYS A 445 -26.57 -2.94 -6.54
CA CYS A 445 -25.78 -2.33 -5.48
C CYS A 445 -25.86 -3.18 -4.21
N ILE A 446 -24.71 -3.38 -3.58
CA ILE A 446 -24.56 -4.03 -2.28
C ILE A 446 -23.89 -3.03 -1.35
N ILE A 447 -24.50 -2.76 -0.20
CA ILE A 447 -23.91 -1.90 0.85
C ILE A 447 -23.56 -2.77 2.05
N GLU A 448 -22.31 -2.65 2.49
CA GLU A 448 -21.79 -3.29 3.69
C GLU A 448 -21.40 -2.22 4.71
N LEU A 449 -21.82 -2.39 5.96
CA LEU A 449 -21.47 -1.55 7.10
C LEU A 449 -20.69 -2.38 8.10
N ASN A 450 -19.45 -1.97 8.39
CA ASN A 450 -18.53 -2.65 9.31
C ASN A 450 -18.41 -4.17 9.04
N GLY A 451 -18.39 -4.54 7.75
CA GLY A 451 -18.28 -5.93 7.28
C GLY A 451 -19.62 -6.69 7.21
N SER A 452 -20.73 -6.09 7.64
CA SER A 452 -22.06 -6.69 7.56
C SER A 452 -22.86 -6.12 6.39
N LYS A 453 -23.43 -7.00 5.56
CA LYS A 453 -24.29 -6.61 4.44
C LYS A 453 -25.61 -6.05 4.94
N VAL A 454 -25.88 -4.79 4.65
CA VAL A 454 -27.07 -4.05 5.13
C VAL A 454 -28.04 -3.69 4.01
N PHE A 455 -27.61 -3.66 2.74
CA PHE A 455 -28.47 -3.46 1.58
C PHE A 455 -28.04 -4.32 0.40
N VAL A 456 -29.02 -4.84 -0.34
CA VAL A 456 -28.86 -5.45 -1.66
C VAL A 456 -30.06 -5.04 -2.50
N GLY A 457 -29.83 -4.33 -3.59
CA GLY A 457 -30.91 -3.90 -4.46
C GLY A 457 -30.42 -3.26 -5.74
N ASP A 458 -31.32 -3.18 -6.71
CA ASP A 458 -31.06 -2.52 -7.99
C ASP A 458 -31.25 -1.01 -7.85
N LEU A 459 -30.23 -0.23 -8.25
CA LEU A 459 -30.35 1.22 -8.40
C LEU A 459 -30.78 1.54 -9.83
N TRP A 460 -31.84 2.31 -10.01
CA TRP A 460 -32.41 2.64 -11.32
C TRP A 460 -31.78 3.89 -11.95
N SER A 461 -31.91 4.04 -13.27
CA SER A 461 -31.31 5.13 -14.05
C SER A 461 -31.96 6.52 -13.86
N HIS A 462 -32.78 6.67 -12.83
CA HIS A 462 -33.40 7.92 -12.41
C HIS A 462 -33.33 8.01 -10.89
N TRP A 463 -33.29 9.23 -10.36
CA TRP A 463 -33.21 9.47 -8.93
C TRP A 463 -34.37 8.80 -8.19
N GLN A 464 -34.03 7.98 -7.21
CA GLN A 464 -34.97 7.33 -6.30
C GLN A 464 -34.41 7.35 -4.88
N SER A 465 -35.32 7.27 -3.92
CA SER A 465 -35.00 7.06 -2.52
C SER A 465 -35.03 5.57 -2.20
N TYR A 466 -33.98 5.11 -1.52
CA TYR A 466 -33.83 3.72 -1.09
C TYR A 466 -33.73 3.68 0.43
N THR A 467 -34.14 2.56 1.02
CA THR A 467 -34.12 2.39 2.47
C THR A 467 -33.59 1.01 2.83
N PHE A 468 -32.78 0.96 3.88
CA PHE A 468 -32.44 -0.27 4.57
C PHE A 468 -32.39 -0.04 6.08
N SER A 469 -32.42 -1.15 6.83
CA SER A 469 -32.40 -1.11 8.29
C SER A 469 -31.40 -2.09 8.85
N PHE A 470 -30.83 -1.75 10.00
CA PHE A 470 -29.97 -2.65 10.77
C PHE A 470 -30.07 -2.37 12.27
N ASP A 471 -29.54 -3.29 13.08
CA ASP A 471 -29.48 -3.13 14.53
C ASP A 471 -28.26 -2.29 14.93
N ASN A 472 -28.41 -1.39 15.91
CA ASN A 472 -27.33 -0.50 16.34
C ASN A 472 -26.07 -1.23 16.84
N SER A 473 -26.14 -2.52 17.15
CA SER A 473 -24.97 -3.36 17.46
C SER A 473 -23.96 -3.44 16.31
N LEU A 474 -24.35 -3.11 15.08
CA LEU A 474 -23.41 -2.99 13.96
C LEU A 474 -22.60 -1.69 13.97
N LEU A 475 -23.02 -0.68 14.75
CA LEU A 475 -22.32 0.61 14.80
C LEU A 475 -21.05 0.51 15.66
N MET A 476 -19.99 1.15 15.17
CA MET A 476 -18.71 1.29 15.84
C MET A 476 -18.44 2.76 16.17
N GLN A 477 -17.39 3.01 16.96
CA GLN A 477 -16.92 4.38 17.20
C GLN A 477 -16.58 5.07 15.88
N ILE A 478 -15.96 4.36 14.94
CA ILE A 478 -15.73 4.80 13.57
C ILE A 478 -16.37 3.75 12.67
N ASN A 479 -17.30 4.18 11.82
CA ASN A 479 -18.04 3.32 10.92
C ASN A 479 -17.40 3.34 9.54
N TYR A 480 -17.26 2.16 8.95
CA TYR A 480 -16.77 1.94 7.61
C TYR A 480 -17.92 1.38 6.77
N MET A 481 -18.32 2.12 5.74
CA MET A 481 -19.35 1.69 4.81
C MET A 481 -18.75 1.50 3.42
N ARG A 482 -18.95 0.32 2.84
CA ARG A 482 -18.50 -0.04 1.49
C ARG A 482 -19.70 -0.26 0.60
N LEU A 483 -19.68 0.37 -0.57
CA LEU A 483 -20.66 0.20 -1.63
C LEU A 483 -20.00 -0.60 -2.75
N THR A 484 -20.66 -1.63 -3.25
CA THR A 484 -20.20 -2.48 -4.36
C THR A 484 -21.26 -2.56 -5.43
N PHE A 485 -20.85 -2.40 -6.69
CA PHE A 485 -21.72 -2.41 -7.86
C PHE A 485 -21.38 -3.58 -8.77
N ALA A 486 -22.40 -4.23 -9.35
CA ALA A 486 -22.17 -5.37 -10.25
C ALA A 486 -21.43 -5.00 -11.53
N ASN A 487 -21.53 -3.74 -11.98
CA ASN A 487 -20.81 -3.24 -13.14
C ASN A 487 -20.59 -1.72 -13.04
N ALA A 488 -19.66 -1.21 -13.85
CA ALA A 488 -19.40 0.22 -14.03
C ALA A 488 -18.96 0.48 -15.49
N ALA A 489 -19.35 1.62 -16.06
CA ALA A 489 -19.09 1.93 -17.47
C ALA A 489 -18.61 3.36 -17.68
N ARG A 490 -17.99 3.61 -18.84
CA ARG A 490 -17.64 4.95 -19.32
C ARG A 490 -18.75 5.47 -20.22
N THR A 491 -18.97 6.77 -20.23
CA THR A 491 -19.78 7.42 -21.25
C THR A 491 -18.88 7.96 -22.35
N GLU A 492 -19.45 8.35 -23.50
CA GLU A 492 -18.66 8.96 -24.58
C GLU A 492 -18.03 10.30 -24.18
N SER A 493 -18.71 11.04 -23.29
CA SER A 493 -18.27 12.36 -22.81
C SER A 493 -17.43 12.31 -21.55
N ASP A 494 -17.46 11.19 -20.80
CA ASP A 494 -16.77 11.06 -19.53
C ASP A 494 -15.84 9.82 -19.50
N PRO A 495 -14.52 10.01 -19.38
CA PRO A 495 -13.57 8.91 -19.37
C PRO A 495 -13.57 8.10 -18.05
N ARG A 496 -14.29 8.56 -17.01
CA ARG A 496 -14.38 7.85 -15.73
C ARG A 496 -15.28 6.62 -15.87
N MET A 497 -14.89 5.55 -15.19
CA MET A 497 -15.73 4.35 -15.08
C MET A 497 -16.70 4.59 -13.92
N MET A 498 -17.98 4.82 -14.19
CA MET A 498 -18.99 5.21 -13.20
C MET A 498 -20.07 4.13 -13.06
N ALA A 499 -20.63 3.99 -11.86
CA ALA A 499 -21.70 3.04 -11.58
C ALA A 499 -23.00 3.74 -11.17
N ALA A 500 -22.96 4.54 -10.10
CA ALA A 500 -24.11 5.27 -9.59
C ALA A 500 -23.70 6.65 -9.06
N ALA A 501 -24.67 7.57 -8.98
CA ALA A 501 -24.55 8.85 -8.31
C ALA A 501 -25.35 8.84 -7.01
N PHE A 502 -24.85 9.53 -6.00
CA PHE A 502 -25.46 9.65 -4.67
C PHE A 502 -25.50 11.10 -4.22
N ARG A 503 -26.52 11.47 -3.44
CA ARG A 503 -26.61 12.79 -2.79
C ARG A 503 -26.28 12.74 -1.31
N ILE A 504 -27.03 11.92 -0.58
CA ILE A 504 -27.08 11.96 0.88
C ILE A 504 -27.40 10.57 1.44
N PHE A 505 -26.89 10.32 2.65
CA PHE A 505 -27.33 9.22 3.52
C PHE A 505 -27.88 9.82 4.81
N VAL A 506 -29.07 9.41 5.23
CA VAL A 506 -29.71 9.90 6.46
C VAL A 506 -29.97 8.73 7.38
N PHE A 507 -29.37 8.77 8.58
CA PHE A 507 -29.47 7.73 9.58
C PHE A 507 -30.45 8.16 10.68
N THR A 508 -31.54 7.43 10.84
CA THR A 508 -32.55 7.65 11.89
C THR A 508 -32.69 6.42 12.77
N ASP A 509 -33.01 6.61 14.05
CA ASP A 509 -33.35 5.50 14.93
C ASP A 509 -34.86 5.43 15.18
N ALA A 510 -35.35 4.27 15.56
CA ALA A 510 -36.78 4.07 15.85
C ALA A 510 -37.32 4.99 16.97
N SER A 511 -36.45 5.55 17.82
CA SER A 511 -36.86 6.42 18.93
C SER A 511 -37.27 7.82 18.46
N THR A 512 -36.61 8.34 17.43
CA THR A 512 -36.85 9.68 16.86
C THR A 512 -38.14 9.79 16.04
N ASN A 513 -38.63 8.68 15.45
CA ASN A 513 -39.90 8.66 14.69
C ASN A 513 -41.18 8.80 15.54
N SER A 514 -41.06 8.83 16.88
CA SER A 514 -42.22 8.81 17.78
C SER A 514 -42.65 10.18 18.33
N GLN A 515 -41.86 11.25 18.12
CA GLN A 515 -42.13 12.55 18.78
C GLN A 515 -42.43 13.73 17.84
N ASP A 516 -41.99 13.73 16.59
CA ASP A 516 -42.34 14.79 15.63
C ASP A 516 -42.86 14.15 14.34
N GLY A 517 -44.18 14.18 14.13
CA GLY A 517 -44.86 13.71 12.92
C GLY A 517 -44.57 14.55 11.67
N THR A 518 -43.37 15.11 11.56
CA THR A 518 -42.89 15.82 10.39
C THR A 518 -42.03 14.82 9.63
N ALA A 519 -42.65 14.12 8.68
CA ALA A 519 -41.88 13.44 7.66
C ALA A 519 -40.91 14.47 7.07
N LEU A 520 -39.61 14.19 7.15
CA LEU A 520 -38.58 14.88 6.37
C LEU A 520 -38.91 14.60 4.90
N LEU A 521 -39.83 15.40 4.35
CA LEU A 521 -40.04 15.54 2.93
C LEU A 521 -38.76 16.22 2.43
N ILE A 522 -37.82 15.40 1.97
CA ILE A 522 -36.79 15.86 1.04
C ILE A 522 -37.56 16.42 -0.15
N SER A 523 -37.69 17.74 -0.21
CA SER A 523 -38.45 18.41 -1.26
C SER A 523 -37.66 18.28 -2.57
N THR A 524 -38.05 17.33 -3.41
CA THR A 524 -37.64 17.30 -4.81
C THR A 524 -38.40 18.41 -5.54
N GLU A 525 -37.89 19.64 -5.52
CA GLU A 525 -38.22 20.63 -6.55
C GLU A 525 -37.26 20.45 -7.73
N SER A 526 -37.87 20.34 -8.92
CA SER A 526 -37.33 20.01 -10.24
C SER A 526 -36.47 21.09 -10.87
#